data_AF-A0A1L3JKZ8-F1
#
_entry.id   AF-A0A1L3JKZ8-F1
#
_cell.length_a   1.000
_cell.length_b   1.000
_cell.length_c   1.000
_cell.angle_alpha   90.00
_cell.angle_beta   90.00
_cell.angle_gamma   90.00
#
_symmetry.space_group_name_H-M   'P 1'
#
loop_
_entity.id
_entity.type
_entity.pdbx_description
1 polymer ?
#
loop_
_entity_poly.entity_id
_entity_poly.type
_entity_poly.pdbx_seq_one_letter_code
_entity_poly.pdbx_strand_id
1 'polypeptide(L)'
;MNNKTIHLFLSFLLISNIIFSQTSKQYAKAKVSYSVKTHLDKNLKSYKLLQQRMPELAKKRESIASEIDFSLTFNDSISIFYLEKKLFSNNSAAVFALIDAGYFGRIKQQPNNYVTEELQEDFGKFLVSRSYQKWELHDETKMIGEYLCFKATTSHTTTNPKGKLFKHNFTAWYAPQLPYKFGPAGYGNLPGLIIELQGEKATYGVKKIQFYETVEKSKKNRMPKLKNKKLITEEKFEKLAAEDEKRWRARNK
;
A
#
# COMPACT_ATOMS: atom_id res chain seq x y z
N MET A 1 -11.22 -4.99 -68.74
CA MET A 1 -10.44 -4.89 -67.49
C MET A 1 -11.32 -5.37 -66.34
N ASN A 2 -10.80 -6.32 -65.56
CA ASN A 2 -11.54 -7.26 -64.69
C ASN A 2 -12.07 -6.64 -63.39
N ASN A 3 -13.40 -6.63 -63.22
CA ASN A 3 -14.09 -6.29 -61.95
C ASN A 3 -14.37 -7.52 -61.07
N LYS A 4 -13.40 -8.44 -60.92
CA LYS A 4 -13.57 -9.65 -60.09
C LYS A 4 -12.59 -9.81 -58.93
N THR A 5 -11.68 -8.85 -58.72
CA THR A 5 -10.59 -8.99 -57.74
C THR A 5 -10.74 -8.14 -56.47
N ILE A 6 -11.75 -7.27 -56.37
CA ILE A 6 -11.87 -6.33 -55.24
C ILE A 6 -12.70 -6.88 -54.07
N HIS A 7 -13.48 -7.94 -54.27
CA HIS A 7 -14.31 -8.51 -53.19
C HIS A 7 -13.59 -9.54 -52.29
N LEU A 8 -12.34 -9.91 -52.59
CA LEU A 8 -11.62 -10.90 -51.78
C LEU A 8 -10.74 -10.30 -50.66
N PHE A 9 -10.59 -8.96 -50.62
CA PHE A 9 -9.77 -8.30 -49.58
C PHE A 9 -10.59 -7.75 -48.41
N LEU A 10 -11.92 -7.71 -48.53
CA LEU A 10 -12.81 -7.23 -47.45
C LEU A 10 -13.29 -8.34 -46.51
N SER A 11 -13.12 -9.61 -46.87
CA SER A 11 -13.56 -10.75 -46.03
C SER A 11 -12.52 -11.19 -45.00
N PHE A 12 -11.28 -10.67 -45.04
CA PHE A 12 -10.21 -11.04 -44.10
C PHE A 12 -10.09 -10.10 -42.89
N LEU A 13 -10.88 -9.02 -42.84
CA LEU A 13 -10.85 -8.04 -41.74
C LEU A 13 -11.93 -8.27 -40.66
N LEU A 14 -12.73 -9.33 -40.78
CA LEU A 14 -13.84 -9.61 -39.85
C LEU A 14 -13.60 -10.76 -38.86
N ILE A 15 -12.43 -11.43 -38.89
CA ILE A 15 -12.18 -12.62 -38.08
C ILE A 15 -11.25 -12.36 -36.87
N SER A 16 -10.61 -11.20 -36.74
CA SER A 16 -9.70 -10.91 -35.62
C SER A 16 -10.35 -10.26 -34.39
N ASN A 17 -11.67 -10.06 -34.36
CA ASN A 17 -12.38 -9.50 -33.20
C ASN A 17 -13.04 -10.56 -32.30
N ILE A 18 -12.50 -11.78 -32.23
CA ILE A 18 -12.75 -12.65 -31.07
C ILE A 18 -11.75 -12.25 -29.97
N ILE A 19 -11.81 -10.97 -29.57
CA ILE A 19 -11.16 -10.54 -28.34
C ILE A 19 -11.98 -11.15 -27.21
N PHE A 20 -11.33 -12.02 -26.46
CA PHE A 20 -11.73 -12.59 -25.19
C PHE A 20 -12.68 -11.68 -24.39
N SER A 21 -13.98 -11.85 -24.58
CA SER A 21 -14.96 -11.47 -23.56
C SER A 21 -14.94 -12.56 -22.49
N GLN A 22 -13.87 -12.60 -21.69
CA GLN A 22 -13.98 -13.22 -20.39
C GLN A 22 -14.90 -12.30 -19.59
N THR A 23 -16.10 -12.78 -19.28
CA THR A 23 -16.96 -12.19 -18.27
C THR A 23 -16.18 -12.17 -16.96
N SER A 24 -15.47 -11.07 -16.70
CA SER A 24 -14.87 -10.84 -15.40
C SER A 24 -16.02 -10.86 -14.40
N LYS A 25 -16.11 -11.89 -13.56
CA LYS A 25 -17.04 -11.89 -12.43
C LYS A 25 -16.82 -10.57 -11.68
N GLN A 26 -17.78 -9.65 -11.80
CA GLN A 26 -17.70 -8.37 -11.12
C GLN A 26 -18.10 -8.61 -9.67
N TYR A 27 -17.09 -8.78 -8.82
CA TYR A 27 -17.31 -8.97 -7.39
C TYR A 27 -17.70 -7.64 -6.76
N ALA A 28 -18.84 -7.61 -6.06
CA ALA A 28 -19.30 -6.39 -5.40
C ALA A 28 -18.27 -5.84 -4.40
N LYS A 29 -17.53 -6.75 -3.75
CA LYS A 29 -16.45 -6.45 -2.79
C LYS A 29 -15.40 -7.55 -2.77
N ALA A 30 -14.20 -7.19 -2.34
CA ALA A 30 -13.18 -8.15 -1.92
C ALA A 30 -12.46 -7.71 -0.65
N LYS A 31 -11.89 -8.70 0.05
CA LYS A 31 -10.98 -8.52 1.17
C LYS A 31 -9.67 -9.24 0.88
N VAL A 32 -8.57 -8.50 0.96
CA VAL A 32 -7.21 -9.04 0.80
C VAL A 32 -6.50 -8.96 2.14
N SER A 33 -5.97 -10.08 2.61
CA SER A 33 -5.10 -10.17 3.79
C SER A 33 -3.64 -10.04 3.38
N TYR A 34 -2.90 -9.13 3.99
CA TYR A 34 -1.45 -8.98 3.78
C TYR A 34 -0.66 -9.36 5.04
N SER A 35 0.42 -10.13 4.85
CA SER A 35 1.54 -10.19 5.81
C SER A 35 2.44 -8.98 5.64
N VAL A 36 3.19 -8.68 6.69
CA VAL A 36 4.40 -7.86 6.61
C VAL A 36 5.62 -8.62 7.11
N LYS A 37 6.74 -8.45 6.43
CA LYS A 37 8.08 -8.78 6.92
C LYS A 37 8.85 -7.48 7.08
N THR A 38 9.56 -7.29 8.19
CA THR A 38 10.40 -6.11 8.43
C THR A 38 11.86 -6.44 8.17
N HIS A 39 12.60 -5.46 7.64
CA HIS A 39 14.02 -5.55 7.31
C HIS A 39 14.77 -4.62 8.27
N LEU A 40 15.43 -5.23 9.25
CA LEU A 40 16.14 -4.49 10.30
C LEU A 40 17.61 -4.31 9.92
N ASP A 41 18.04 -3.06 9.77
CA ASP A 41 19.46 -2.76 9.65
C ASP A 41 20.13 -2.81 11.04
N LYS A 42 20.77 -3.94 11.33
CA LYS A 42 21.48 -4.19 12.59
C LYS A 42 22.73 -3.32 12.77
N ASN A 43 23.19 -2.66 11.70
CA ASN A 43 24.34 -1.75 11.76
C ASN A 43 23.98 -0.33 12.24
N LEU A 44 22.70 0.05 12.20
CA LEU A 44 22.25 1.34 12.69
C LEU A 44 22.60 1.54 14.16
N LYS A 45 23.15 2.71 14.49
CA LYS A 45 23.48 3.09 15.87
C LYS A 45 22.27 2.96 16.81
N SER A 46 21.08 3.32 16.32
CA SER A 46 19.82 3.19 17.07
C SER A 46 19.48 1.73 17.38
N TYR A 47 19.72 0.81 16.44
CA TYR A 47 19.51 -0.62 16.67
C TYR A 47 20.52 -1.17 17.68
N LYS A 48 21.80 -0.86 17.52
CA LYS A 48 22.85 -1.28 18.47
C LYS A 48 22.59 -0.77 19.89
N LEU A 49 22.14 0.49 20.02
CA LEU A 49 21.75 1.07 21.30
C LEU A 49 20.52 0.36 21.91
N LEU A 50 19.52 0.06 21.09
CA LEU A 50 18.35 -0.71 21.52
C LEU A 50 18.76 -2.10 22.00
N GLN A 51 19.62 -2.79 21.26
CA GLN A 51 20.13 -4.11 21.61
C GLN A 51 20.91 -4.08 22.92
N GLN A 52 21.74 -3.06 23.15
CA GLN A 52 22.51 -2.90 24.39
C GLN A 52 21.61 -2.60 25.60
N ARG A 53 20.61 -1.73 25.44
CA ARG A 53 19.77 -1.27 26.56
C ARG A 53 18.56 -2.15 26.83
N MET A 54 18.00 -2.77 25.80
CA MET A 54 16.75 -3.55 25.85
C MET A 54 16.85 -4.78 24.92
N PRO A 55 17.72 -5.76 25.23
CA PRO A 55 18.01 -6.89 24.34
C PRO A 55 16.77 -7.75 24.01
N GLU A 56 15.88 -7.98 24.99
CA GLU A 56 14.64 -8.71 24.76
C GLU A 56 13.71 -8.01 23.78
N LEU A 57 13.64 -6.68 23.83
CA LEU A 57 12.85 -5.89 22.88
C LEU A 57 13.46 -5.94 21.48
N ALA A 58 14.79 -5.86 21.37
CA ALA A 58 15.48 -6.01 20.09
C ALA A 58 15.20 -7.38 19.46
N LYS A 59 15.34 -8.47 20.22
CA LYS A 59 15.02 -9.83 19.78
C LYS A 59 13.56 -9.96 19.35
N LYS A 60 12.63 -9.40 20.13
CA LYS A 60 11.20 -9.49 19.82
C LYS A 60 10.85 -8.72 18.55
N ARG A 61 11.50 -7.59 18.28
CA ARG A 61 11.34 -6.81 17.03
C ARG A 61 11.63 -7.65 15.78
N GLU A 62 12.54 -8.63 15.84
CA GLU A 62 12.87 -9.50 14.70
C GLU A 62 11.72 -10.46 14.33
N SER A 63 10.83 -10.79 15.26
CA SER A 63 9.78 -11.81 15.06
C SER A 63 8.35 -11.24 15.06
N ILE A 64 8.12 -10.13 15.75
CA ILE A 64 6.78 -9.55 15.98
C ILE A 64 6.05 -9.20 14.68
N ALA A 65 6.75 -8.91 13.58
CA ALA A 65 6.14 -8.60 12.29
C ALA A 65 5.25 -9.74 11.76
N SER A 66 5.59 -11.00 12.07
CA SER A 66 4.75 -12.16 11.74
C SER A 66 3.39 -12.15 12.44
N GLU A 67 3.32 -11.50 13.61
CA GLU A 67 2.10 -11.25 14.36
C GLU A 67 1.39 -9.99 13.86
N ILE A 68 1.71 -9.41 12.70
CA ILE A 68 1.01 -8.27 12.10
C ILE A 68 0.28 -8.72 10.84
N ASP A 69 -1.03 -8.45 10.80
CA ASP A 69 -1.90 -8.75 9.66
C ASP A 69 -2.63 -7.49 9.28
N PHE A 70 -2.54 -7.16 8.00
CA PHE A 70 -3.31 -6.08 7.42
C PHE A 70 -4.42 -6.62 6.55
N SER A 71 -5.46 -5.82 6.39
CA SER A 71 -6.54 -6.09 5.48
C SER A 71 -6.77 -4.89 4.57
N LEU A 72 -7.05 -5.18 3.31
CA LEU A 72 -7.51 -4.24 2.31
C LEU A 72 -8.91 -4.67 1.88
N THR A 73 -9.93 -3.89 2.22
CA THR A 73 -11.30 -4.12 1.73
C THR A 73 -11.62 -3.12 0.64
N PHE A 74 -12.12 -3.56 -0.51
CA PHE A 74 -12.42 -2.69 -1.62
C PHE A 74 -13.68 -3.08 -2.38
N ASN A 75 -14.18 -2.12 -3.14
CA ASN A 75 -15.11 -2.28 -4.25
C ASN A 75 -14.50 -1.62 -5.49
N ASP A 76 -15.28 -1.44 -6.55
CA ASP A 76 -14.79 -0.88 -7.83
C ASP A 76 -14.28 0.57 -7.73
N SER A 77 -14.65 1.32 -6.69
CA SER A 77 -14.35 2.75 -6.60
C SER A 77 -13.32 3.10 -5.52
N ILE A 78 -13.34 2.40 -4.38
CA ILE A 78 -12.50 2.73 -3.23
C ILE A 78 -12.00 1.48 -2.52
N SER A 79 -10.87 1.65 -1.81
CA SER A 79 -10.37 0.68 -0.84
C SER A 79 -10.18 1.30 0.53
N ILE A 80 -10.12 0.46 1.56
CA ILE A 80 -9.63 0.81 2.89
C ILE A 80 -8.61 -0.23 3.33
N PHE A 81 -7.37 0.21 3.52
CA PHE A 81 -6.29 -0.55 4.14
C PHE A 81 -6.26 -0.30 5.64
N TYR A 82 -6.15 -1.34 6.46
CA TYR A 82 -6.15 -1.22 7.91
C TYR A 82 -5.46 -2.40 8.60
N LEU A 83 -4.93 -2.15 9.79
CA LEU A 83 -4.42 -3.17 10.71
C LEU A 83 -5.58 -3.94 11.34
N GLU A 84 -5.53 -5.27 11.28
CA GLU A 84 -6.51 -6.12 11.95
C GLU A 84 -6.35 -6.03 13.48
N LYS A 85 -7.48 -6.00 14.19
CA LYS A 85 -7.47 -5.90 15.66
C LYS A 85 -7.04 -7.22 16.26
N LYS A 86 -5.87 -7.23 16.92
CA LYS A 86 -5.35 -8.37 17.68
C LYS A 86 -4.51 -7.92 18.86
N LEU A 87 -4.30 -8.85 19.79
CA LEU A 87 -3.34 -8.68 20.87
C LEU A 87 -1.96 -9.08 20.36
N PHE A 88 -0.97 -8.20 20.57
CA PHE A 88 0.41 -8.51 20.29
C PHE A 88 1.05 -9.11 21.54
N SER A 89 1.92 -10.09 21.35
CA SER A 89 2.71 -10.63 22.46
C SER A 89 3.66 -9.59 23.09
N ASN A 90 4.03 -8.54 22.33
CA ASN A 90 4.74 -7.38 22.85
C ASN A 90 4.32 -6.11 22.08
N ASN A 91 3.60 -5.21 22.76
CA ASN A 91 3.08 -4.00 22.15
C ASN A 91 4.18 -3.03 21.70
N SER A 92 5.26 -2.88 22.47
CA SER A 92 6.37 -1.98 22.12
C SER A 92 7.09 -2.45 20.85
N ALA A 93 7.34 -3.76 20.74
CA ALA A 93 7.92 -4.35 19.54
C ALA A 93 6.98 -4.17 18.34
N ALA A 94 5.68 -4.34 18.54
CA ALA A 94 4.68 -4.17 17.48
C ALA A 94 4.63 -2.72 16.97
N VAL A 95 4.73 -1.73 17.85
CA VAL A 95 4.83 -0.32 17.46
C VAL A 95 6.04 -0.09 16.55
N PHE A 96 7.22 -0.60 16.91
CA PHE A 96 8.40 -0.50 16.04
C PHE A 96 8.18 -1.16 14.67
N ALA A 97 7.60 -2.36 14.64
CA ALA A 97 7.36 -3.06 13.38
C ALA A 97 6.31 -2.35 12.50
N LEU A 98 5.29 -1.70 13.10
CA LEU A 98 4.33 -0.88 12.36
C LEU A 98 4.97 0.38 11.78
N ILE A 99 5.90 1.01 12.52
CA ILE A 99 6.69 2.15 12.03
C ILE A 99 7.60 1.71 10.88
N ASP A 100 8.29 0.57 11.00
CA ASP A 100 9.13 0.02 9.94
C ASP A 100 8.31 -0.34 8.70
N ALA A 101 7.07 -0.78 8.89
CA ALA A 101 6.10 -1.01 7.82
C ALA A 101 5.58 0.29 7.19
N GLY A 102 5.76 1.45 7.83
CA GLY A 102 5.20 2.72 7.36
C GLY A 102 3.67 2.81 7.53
N TYR A 103 3.11 2.10 8.51
CA TYR A 103 1.68 2.11 8.79
C TYR A 103 1.33 3.13 9.87
N PHE A 104 0.57 4.15 9.49
CA PHE A 104 0.16 5.24 10.39
C PHE A 104 -1.33 5.33 10.64
N GLY A 105 -2.13 4.32 10.25
CA GLY A 105 -3.57 4.31 10.45
C GLY A 105 -4.33 3.78 9.24
N ARG A 106 -5.66 3.92 9.24
CA ARG A 106 -6.47 3.49 8.08
C ARG A 106 -6.15 4.36 6.88
N ILE A 107 -6.11 3.74 5.71
CA ILE A 107 -5.81 4.44 4.44
C ILE A 107 -6.95 4.18 3.47
N LYS A 108 -7.58 5.24 2.98
CA LYS A 108 -8.62 5.17 1.94
C LYS A 108 -8.02 5.49 0.59
N GLN A 109 -8.05 4.55 -0.34
CA GLN A 109 -7.67 4.80 -1.74
C GLN A 109 -8.92 5.11 -2.57
N GLN A 110 -8.77 6.04 -3.52
CA GLN A 110 -9.82 6.55 -4.40
C GLN A 110 -9.21 6.74 -5.80
N PRO A 111 -9.98 7.06 -6.85
CA PRO A 111 -9.43 7.08 -8.21
C PRO A 111 -8.20 8.00 -8.41
N ASN A 112 -8.17 9.16 -7.75
CA ASN A 112 -7.16 10.20 -8.01
C ASN A 112 -6.21 10.47 -6.83
N ASN A 113 -6.56 10.01 -5.63
CA ASN A 113 -5.79 10.27 -4.43
C ASN A 113 -6.03 9.19 -3.38
N TYR A 114 -5.27 9.25 -2.29
CA TYR A 114 -5.57 8.49 -1.09
C TYR A 114 -5.58 9.40 0.14
N VAL A 115 -6.24 8.93 1.19
CA VAL A 115 -6.41 9.65 2.45
C VAL A 115 -5.91 8.79 3.59
N THR A 116 -4.97 9.29 4.38
CA THR A 116 -4.46 8.62 5.57
C THR A 116 -5.10 9.17 6.84
N GLU A 117 -5.44 8.30 7.79
CA GLU A 117 -5.55 8.69 9.18
C GLU A 117 -4.14 8.89 9.71
N GLU A 118 -3.71 10.11 10.03
CA GLU A 118 -2.43 10.28 10.75
C GLU A 118 -2.64 10.05 12.25
N LEU A 119 -1.78 9.21 12.82
CA LEU A 119 -1.80 8.82 14.22
C LEU A 119 -0.94 9.79 15.04
N GLN A 120 -1.61 10.86 15.47
CA GLN A 120 -1.22 11.71 16.60
C GLN A 120 0.08 12.50 16.41
N GLU A 121 -0.10 13.79 16.14
CA GLU A 121 0.95 14.79 16.20
C GLU A 121 0.63 15.81 17.30
N ASP A 122 1.65 16.45 17.88
CA ASP A 122 1.47 17.47 18.92
C ASP A 122 0.64 18.67 18.42
N PHE A 123 0.69 18.92 17.11
CA PHE A 123 -0.08 19.98 16.43
C PHE A 123 -1.51 19.57 16.01
N GLY A 124 -1.95 18.34 16.30
CA GLY A 124 -3.34 17.92 16.15
C GLY A 124 -3.56 16.63 15.37
N LYS A 125 -4.84 16.30 15.16
CA LYS A 125 -5.27 15.05 14.48
C LYS A 125 -6.04 15.38 13.21
N PHE A 126 -5.50 14.93 12.07
CA PHE A 126 -6.07 15.20 10.75
C PHE A 126 -6.30 13.93 9.93
N LEU A 127 -7.11 14.05 8.89
CA LEU A 127 -7.01 13.20 7.70
C LEU A 127 -6.13 13.95 6.69
N VAL A 128 -5.22 13.24 6.03
CA VAL A 128 -4.31 13.86 5.06
C VAL A 128 -4.58 13.30 3.68
N SER A 129 -4.96 14.15 2.73
CA SER A 129 -5.09 13.82 1.32
C SER A 129 -3.71 13.87 0.65
N ARG A 130 -3.34 12.77 -0.01
CA ARG A 130 -2.04 12.56 -0.64
C ARG A 130 -2.21 12.13 -2.10
N SER A 131 -1.28 12.54 -2.95
CA SER A 131 -1.26 12.14 -4.36
C SER A 131 -0.62 10.77 -4.51
N TYR A 132 -1.06 9.97 -5.50
CA TYR A 132 -0.37 8.73 -5.79
C TYR A 132 1.05 8.96 -6.31
N GLN A 133 1.91 8.03 -5.91
CA GLN A 133 3.24 7.82 -6.45
C GLN A 133 3.20 7.54 -7.95
N LYS A 134 4.22 8.02 -8.66
CA LYS A 134 4.41 7.76 -10.08
C LYS A 134 5.21 6.48 -10.24
N TRP A 135 4.64 5.52 -10.96
CA TRP A 135 5.26 4.23 -11.22
C TRP A 135 6.00 4.24 -12.55
N GLU A 136 7.16 3.60 -12.55
CA GLU A 136 7.83 3.10 -13.75
C GLU A 136 7.44 1.63 -13.91
N LEU A 137 6.87 1.27 -15.06
CA LEU A 137 6.42 -0.09 -15.36
C LEU A 137 7.52 -0.84 -16.08
N HIS A 138 7.66 -2.13 -15.79
CA HIS A 138 8.65 -3.00 -16.39
C HIS A 138 8.03 -4.27 -16.95
N ASP A 139 8.68 -4.87 -17.95
CA ASP A 139 8.23 -6.10 -18.60
C ASP A 139 8.53 -7.37 -17.78
N GLU A 140 9.23 -7.23 -16.65
CA GLU A 140 9.58 -8.38 -15.82
C GLU A 140 8.35 -8.95 -15.16
N THR A 141 8.21 -10.27 -15.23
CA THR A 141 7.08 -10.99 -14.67
C THR A 141 7.53 -12.07 -13.69
N LYS A 142 6.68 -12.37 -12.72
CA LYS A 142 6.83 -13.55 -11.85
C LYS A 142 5.48 -14.06 -11.39
N MET A 143 5.41 -15.36 -11.08
CA MET A 143 4.25 -15.93 -10.42
C MET A 143 4.32 -15.69 -8.91
N ILE A 144 3.25 -15.18 -8.31
CA ILE A 144 3.05 -15.17 -6.85
C ILE A 144 1.75 -15.90 -6.56
N GLY A 145 1.86 -17.12 -6.01
CA GLY A 145 0.72 -18.03 -5.93
C GLY A 145 0.21 -18.37 -7.33
N GLU A 146 -1.06 -18.08 -7.60
CA GLU A 146 -1.71 -18.30 -8.89
C GLU A 146 -1.68 -17.06 -9.82
N TYR A 147 -1.15 -15.92 -9.36
CA TYR A 147 -1.22 -14.65 -10.09
C TYR A 147 0.06 -14.36 -10.86
N LEU A 148 -0.06 -14.08 -12.16
CA LEU A 148 1.03 -13.53 -12.97
C LEU A 148 1.18 -12.06 -12.64
N CYS A 149 2.30 -11.70 -12.05
CA CYS A 149 2.56 -10.35 -11.58
C CYS A 149 3.62 -9.66 -12.44
N PHE A 150 3.41 -8.38 -12.70
CA PHE A 150 4.34 -7.48 -13.40
C PHE A 150 5.05 -6.58 -12.40
N LYS A 151 6.29 -6.23 -12.71
CA LYS A 151 7.11 -5.35 -11.87
C LYS A 151 6.81 -3.87 -12.16
N ALA A 152 6.74 -3.09 -11.10
CA ALA A 152 6.76 -1.64 -11.15
C ALA A 152 7.68 -1.07 -10.06
N THR A 153 8.36 0.03 -10.35
CA THR A 153 9.23 0.70 -9.38
C THR A 153 8.81 2.14 -9.16
N THR A 154 9.05 2.64 -7.96
CA THR A 154 8.92 4.06 -7.65
C THR A 154 9.91 4.45 -6.57
N SER A 155 10.07 5.75 -6.36
CA SER A 155 10.86 6.26 -5.25
C SER A 155 10.27 7.58 -4.76
N HIS A 156 10.45 7.87 -3.48
CA HIS A 156 10.20 9.20 -2.93
C HIS A 156 11.43 9.66 -2.15
N THR A 157 11.59 10.97 -2.04
CA THR A 157 12.70 11.56 -1.29
C THR A 157 12.16 12.24 -0.05
N THR A 158 12.76 11.97 1.09
CA THR A 158 12.53 12.73 2.32
C THR A 158 13.77 13.50 2.69
N THR A 159 13.58 14.68 3.30
CA THR A 159 14.69 15.51 3.77
C THR A 159 14.71 15.39 5.28
N ASN A 160 15.84 14.96 5.84
CA ASN A 160 15.98 15.02 7.27
C ASN A 160 16.10 16.48 7.74
N PRO A 161 15.96 16.71 9.04
CA PRO A 161 16.01 18.08 9.54
C PRO A 161 17.40 18.76 9.50
N LYS A 162 18.44 18.05 9.07
CA LYS A 162 19.79 18.57 8.77
C LYS A 162 19.96 18.88 7.28
N GLY A 163 18.90 18.80 6.48
CA GLY A 163 18.93 19.03 5.04
C GLY A 163 19.42 17.85 4.20
N LYS A 164 19.75 16.70 4.81
CA LYS A 164 20.20 15.52 4.06
C LYS A 164 19.00 14.82 3.42
N LEU A 165 19.09 14.59 2.13
CA LEU A 165 18.09 13.85 1.35
C LEU A 165 18.26 12.34 1.55
N PHE A 166 17.14 11.64 1.68
CA PHE A 166 17.02 10.19 1.76
C PHE A 166 16.06 9.75 0.67
N LYS A 167 16.56 8.97 -0.27
CA LYS A 167 15.73 8.34 -1.31
C LYS A 167 15.29 6.99 -0.80
N HIS A 168 13.97 6.74 -0.84
CA HIS A 168 13.38 5.46 -0.47
C HIS A 168 12.84 4.81 -1.73
N ASN A 169 13.33 3.61 -2.04
CA ASN A 169 12.93 2.88 -3.23
C ASN A 169 11.89 1.81 -2.91
N PHE A 170 10.93 1.64 -3.82
CA PHE A 170 9.88 0.64 -3.69
C PHE A 170 9.72 -0.12 -5.00
N THR A 171 9.53 -1.44 -4.87
CA THR A 171 9.19 -2.33 -5.98
C THR A 171 7.84 -2.98 -5.69
N ALA A 172 6.90 -2.86 -6.61
CA ALA A 172 5.62 -3.52 -6.55
C ALA A 172 5.55 -4.64 -7.58
N TRP A 173 4.92 -5.75 -7.20
CA TRP A 173 4.50 -6.81 -8.11
C TRP A 173 2.97 -6.82 -8.13
N TYR A 174 2.38 -6.43 -9.27
CA TYR A 174 0.94 -6.26 -9.41
C TYR A 174 0.34 -7.23 -10.43
N ALA A 175 -0.91 -7.65 -10.22
CA ALA A 175 -1.59 -8.63 -11.06
C ALA A 175 -2.71 -7.97 -11.89
N PRO A 176 -2.55 -7.81 -13.22
CA PRO A 176 -3.59 -7.24 -14.09
C PRO A 176 -4.88 -8.05 -14.14
N GLN A 177 -4.79 -9.35 -13.86
CA GLN A 177 -5.93 -10.28 -13.75
C GLN A 177 -6.94 -9.85 -12.67
N LEU A 178 -6.48 -9.08 -11.69
CA LEU A 178 -7.30 -8.44 -10.67
C LEU A 178 -7.30 -6.94 -10.95
N PRO A 179 -8.20 -6.41 -11.79
CA PRO A 179 -8.14 -5.04 -12.33
C PRO A 179 -8.55 -3.95 -11.31
N TYR A 180 -8.16 -4.12 -10.05
CA TYR A 180 -8.36 -3.18 -8.95
C TYR A 180 -7.07 -2.44 -8.66
N LYS A 181 -7.07 -1.12 -8.82
CA LYS A 181 -5.86 -0.27 -8.72
C LYS A 181 -5.45 0.04 -7.28
N PHE A 182 -5.57 -0.93 -6.38
CA PHE A 182 -5.35 -0.77 -4.94
C PHE A 182 -4.16 -1.60 -4.44
N GLY A 183 -3.75 -1.34 -3.21
CA GLY A 183 -2.62 -2.04 -2.61
C GLY A 183 -2.38 -1.64 -1.16
N PRO A 184 -1.34 -2.22 -0.53
CA PRO A 184 -1.03 -1.99 0.87
C PRO A 184 -0.40 -0.62 1.10
N ALA A 185 -0.53 -0.11 2.34
CA ALA A 185 0.18 1.09 2.81
C ALA A 185 -0.01 2.37 1.95
N GLY A 186 -1.13 2.47 1.24
CA GLY A 186 -1.44 3.62 0.37
C GLY A 186 -0.89 3.49 -1.06
N TYR A 187 0.02 2.54 -1.30
CA TYR A 187 0.49 2.22 -2.64
C TYR A 187 -0.65 1.60 -3.45
N GLY A 188 -0.84 2.12 -4.65
CA GLY A 188 -1.90 1.74 -5.59
C GLY A 188 -1.68 2.43 -6.92
N ASN A 189 -2.75 2.60 -7.70
CA ASN A 189 -2.70 3.24 -9.02
C ASN A 189 -1.80 2.51 -10.05
N LEU A 190 -1.70 1.19 -9.92
CA LEU A 190 -1.14 0.30 -10.96
C LEU A 190 -2.29 -0.34 -11.74
N PRO A 191 -2.06 -0.84 -12.97
CA PRO A 191 -3.07 -1.54 -13.77
C PRO A 191 -3.28 -2.98 -13.25
N GLY A 192 -3.62 -3.10 -11.97
CA GLY A 192 -3.85 -4.35 -11.26
C GLY A 192 -3.63 -4.21 -9.75
N LEU A 193 -4.12 -5.20 -9.00
CA LEU A 193 -3.95 -5.26 -7.55
C LEU A 193 -2.48 -5.52 -7.20
N ILE A 194 -1.93 -4.78 -6.24
CA ILE A 194 -0.57 -5.02 -5.74
C ILE A 194 -0.57 -6.30 -4.89
N ILE A 195 0.11 -7.35 -5.35
CA ILE A 195 0.25 -8.63 -4.66
C ILE A 195 1.43 -8.62 -3.69
N GLU A 196 2.51 -7.95 -4.06
CA GLU A 196 3.67 -7.76 -3.20
C GLU A 196 4.20 -6.33 -3.34
N LEU A 197 4.52 -5.70 -2.21
CA LEU A 197 5.17 -4.38 -2.16
C LEU A 197 6.43 -4.51 -1.34
N GLN A 198 7.58 -4.27 -1.96
CA GLN A 198 8.90 -4.33 -1.34
C GLN A 198 9.43 -2.92 -1.14
N GLY A 199 9.78 -2.58 0.08
CA GLY A 199 10.55 -1.38 0.42
C GLY A 199 11.76 -1.75 1.28
N GLU A 200 12.61 -0.76 1.57
CA GLU A 200 13.87 -0.96 2.30
C GLU A 200 13.66 -1.51 3.72
N LYS A 201 12.58 -1.08 4.39
CA LYS A 201 12.30 -1.46 5.79
C LYS A 201 11.25 -2.55 5.94
N ALA A 202 10.43 -2.79 4.93
CA ALA A 202 9.37 -3.77 5.00
C ALA A 202 8.95 -4.28 3.63
N THR A 203 8.47 -5.52 3.62
CA THR A 203 7.80 -6.14 2.48
C THR A 203 6.41 -6.57 2.89
N TYR A 204 5.40 -6.11 2.14
CA TYR A 204 4.03 -6.59 2.21
C TYR A 204 3.81 -7.67 1.16
N GLY A 205 3.12 -8.75 1.55
CA GLY A 205 2.75 -9.82 0.62
C GLY A 205 1.36 -10.38 0.92
N VAL A 206 0.57 -10.61 -0.11
CA VAL A 206 -0.78 -11.19 0.01
C VAL A 206 -0.70 -12.60 0.60
N LYS A 207 -1.51 -12.85 1.64
CA LYS A 207 -1.77 -14.18 2.22
C LYS A 207 -3.02 -14.83 1.65
N LYS A 208 -4.06 -14.03 1.43
CA LYS A 208 -5.39 -14.52 1.06
C LYS A 208 -6.20 -13.43 0.37
N ILE A 209 -6.96 -13.81 -0.64
CA ILE A 209 -7.97 -12.96 -1.27
C ILE A 209 -9.33 -13.64 -1.10
N GLN A 210 -10.32 -12.87 -0.67
CA GLN A 210 -11.71 -13.33 -0.52
C GLN A 210 -12.61 -12.40 -1.33
N PHE A 211 -13.33 -12.97 -2.29
CA PHE A 211 -14.30 -12.25 -3.10
C PHE A 211 -15.72 -12.50 -2.58
N TYR A 212 -16.57 -11.48 -2.69
CA TYR A 212 -17.96 -11.53 -2.25
C TYR A 212 -18.87 -11.16 -3.41
N GLU A 213 -19.76 -12.08 -3.80
CA GLU A 213 -20.66 -11.92 -4.95
C GLU A 213 -21.84 -10.98 -4.64
N THR A 214 -22.29 -10.91 -3.39
CA THR A 214 -23.34 -9.98 -2.95
C THR A 214 -22.85 -9.07 -1.82
N VAL A 215 -23.49 -7.90 -1.68
CA VAL A 215 -23.28 -7.01 -0.53
C VAL A 215 -23.97 -7.61 0.69
N GLU A 216 -23.54 -8.78 1.14
CA GLU A 216 -24.02 -9.30 2.42
C GLU A 216 -23.68 -8.29 3.51
N LYS A 217 -24.70 -7.88 4.28
CA LYS A 217 -24.58 -7.00 5.45
C LYS A 217 -23.94 -7.72 6.65
N SER A 218 -23.17 -8.79 6.46
CA SER A 218 -22.48 -9.43 7.56
C SER A 218 -21.46 -8.45 8.14
N LYS A 219 -21.38 -8.34 9.47
CA LYS A 219 -20.40 -7.47 10.15
C LYS A 219 -18.96 -7.76 9.70
N LYS A 220 -18.68 -8.98 9.22
CA LYS A 220 -17.37 -9.45 8.74
C LYS A 220 -16.92 -8.83 7.42
N ASN A 221 -17.83 -8.37 6.55
CA ASN A 221 -17.52 -7.78 5.23
C ASN A 221 -17.82 -6.26 5.15
N ARG A 222 -17.98 -5.60 6.29
CA ARG A 222 -18.20 -4.15 6.31
C ARG A 222 -16.85 -3.44 6.15
N MET A 223 -16.69 -2.76 5.03
CA MET A 223 -15.58 -1.83 4.83
C MET A 223 -15.55 -0.80 5.98
N PRO A 224 -14.43 -0.68 6.71
CA PRO A 224 -14.33 0.26 7.81
C PRO A 224 -14.39 1.70 7.28
N LYS A 225 -14.82 2.62 8.14
CA LYS A 225 -14.82 4.06 7.82
C LYS A 225 -13.58 4.71 8.43
N LEU A 226 -13.09 5.77 7.78
CA LEU A 226 -12.12 6.65 8.43
C LEU A 226 -12.76 7.34 9.64
N LYS A 227 -11.95 7.67 10.65
CA LYS A 227 -12.37 8.49 11.79
C LYS A 227 -12.78 9.89 11.31
N ASN A 228 -13.80 10.46 11.95
CA ASN A 228 -14.22 11.82 11.67
C ASN A 228 -13.16 12.80 12.21
N LYS A 229 -12.37 13.39 11.31
CA LYS A 229 -11.36 14.41 11.60
C LYS A 229 -11.32 15.42 10.46
N LYS A 230 -10.70 16.58 10.70
CA LYS A 230 -10.47 17.60 9.66
C LYS A 230 -9.57 17.06 8.56
N LEU A 231 -10.02 17.15 7.30
CA LEU A 231 -9.22 16.83 6.12
C LEU A 231 -8.32 18.00 5.75
N ILE A 232 -7.05 17.74 5.51
CA ILE A 232 -6.06 18.70 5.01
C ILE A 232 -5.24 18.09 3.88
N THR A 233 -4.53 18.93 3.13
CA THR A 233 -3.57 18.50 2.11
C THR A 233 -2.26 18.06 2.74
N GLU A 234 -1.52 17.22 2.04
CA GLU A 234 -0.14 16.84 2.38
C GLU A 234 0.76 18.05 2.62
N GLU A 235 0.73 19.04 1.72
CA GLU A 235 1.49 20.29 1.85
C GLU A 235 1.20 21.03 3.17
N LYS A 236 -0.08 21.11 3.55
CA LYS A 236 -0.48 21.75 4.82
C LYS A 236 -0.03 20.95 6.02
N PHE A 237 -0.10 19.62 5.94
CA PHE A 237 0.40 18.74 6.99
C PHE A 237 1.92 18.91 7.19
N GLU A 238 2.69 18.93 6.10
CA GLU A 238 4.14 19.14 6.13
C GLU A 238 4.53 20.50 6.71
N LYS A 239 3.79 21.57 6.38
CA LYS A 239 3.99 22.90 6.98
C LYS A 239 3.80 22.89 8.49
N LEU A 240 2.73 22.26 8.97
CA LEU A 240 2.46 22.14 10.41
C LEU A 240 3.52 21.31 11.12
N ALA A 241 3.94 20.18 10.53
CA ALA A 241 5.00 19.35 11.07
C ALA A 241 6.35 20.10 11.16
N ALA A 242 6.70 20.86 10.12
CA ALA A 242 7.93 21.65 10.11
C ALA A 242 7.90 22.79 11.16
N GLU A 243 6.74 23.43 11.37
CA GLU A 243 6.57 24.44 12.43
C GLU A 243 6.67 23.83 13.83
N ASP A 244 6.02 22.69 14.05
CA ASP A 244 6.04 22.01 15.34
C ASP A 244 7.46 21.52 15.69
N GLU A 245 8.18 20.97 14.72
CA GLU A 245 9.60 20.61 14.91
C GLU A 245 10.45 21.83 15.29
N LYS A 246 10.25 22.99 14.64
CA LYS A 246 10.95 24.24 15.00
C LYS A 246 10.64 24.65 16.44
N ARG A 247 9.37 24.57 16.88
CA ARG A 247 8.96 24.87 18.26
C ARG A 247 9.56 23.89 19.26
N TRP A 248 9.56 22.59 18.95
CA TRP A 248 10.16 21.57 19.81
C TRP A 248 11.65 21.81 20.01
N ARG A 249 12.39 22.16 18.94
CA ARG A 249 13.82 22.49 19.03
C ARG A 249 14.10 23.73 19.86
N ALA A 250 13.27 24.76 19.74
CA ALA A 250 13.43 25.99 20.52
C ALA A 250 13.25 25.73 22.02
N ARG A 251 12.40 24.76 22.41
CA ARG A 251 12.14 24.38 23.80
C ARG A 251 13.18 23.44 24.41
N ASN A 252 13.92 22.69 23.58
CA ASN A 252 14.87 21.66 24.02
C ASN A 252 16.33 21.97 23.64
N LYS A 253 16.62 23.23 23.28
CA LYS A 253 17.96 23.81 23.22
C LYS A 253 18.31 24.42 24.57
#